data_AF-A0A353VX52-F1
#
_entry.id   AF-A0A353VX52-F1
#
_cell.length_a   1.000
_cell.length_b   1.000
_cell.length_c   1.000
_cell.angle_alpha   90.00
_cell.angle_beta   90.00
_cell.angle_gamma   90.00
#
_symmetry.space_group_name_H-M   'P 1'
#
loop_
_entity.id
_entity.type
_entity.pdbx_description
1 polymer ?
#
loop_
_entity_poly.entity_id
_entity_poly.type
_entity_poly.pdbx_seq_one_letter_code
_entity_poly.pdbx_strand_id
1 'polypeptide(L)'
;DNSIHYIYRFREEFPKTKNYISTMHYCHANIGKAVFYTASTIIIGFSILVLSNFIPTIYFGLLTAFAMFIALFAALTLLPKLILIFRPFG
;
A
#
# COMPACT_ATOMS: atom_id res chain seq x y z
N ASP A 1 -2.01 -4.64 -6.74
CA ASP A 1 -0.65 -4.28 -7.17
C ASP A 1 0.30 -4.09 -5.99
N ASN A 2 0.17 -3.01 -5.21
CA ASN A 2 1.02 -2.68 -4.04
C ASN A 2 1.32 -3.87 -3.10
N SER A 3 0.29 -4.64 -2.72
CA SER A 3 0.46 -5.81 -1.84
C SER A 3 1.28 -6.94 -2.47
N ILE A 4 1.12 -7.17 -3.78
CA ILE A 4 1.89 -8.20 -4.51
C ILE A 4 3.36 -7.80 -4.53
N HIS A 5 3.64 -6.53 -4.82
CA HIS A 5 5.00 -6.02 -4.87
C HIS A 5 5.67 -6.05 -3.49
N TYR A 6 4.91 -5.72 -2.43
CA TYR A 6 5.38 -5.82 -1.05
C TYR A 6 5.68 -7.27 -0.64
N ILE A 7 4.77 -8.21 -0.90
CA ILE A 7 4.95 -9.64 -0.60
C ILE A 7 6.15 -10.21 -1.37
N TYR A 8 6.26 -9.89 -2.66
CA TYR A 8 7.36 -10.38 -3.50
C TYR A 8 8.71 -9.92 -2.95
N ARG A 9 8.84 -8.62 -2.63
CA ARG A 9 10.06 -8.09 -2.02
C ARG A 9 10.34 -8.73 -0.66
N PHE A 10 9.31 -8.92 0.16
CA PHE A 10 9.46 -9.59 1.45
C PHE A 10 10.01 -11.01 1.28
N ARG A 11 9.50 -11.77 0.31
CA ARG A 11 9.95 -13.13 -0.01
C ARG A 11 11.40 -13.16 -0.51
N GLU A 12 11.84 -12.16 -1.27
CA GLU A 12 13.23 -12.07 -1.74
C GLU A 12 14.23 -11.67 -0.65
N GLU A 13 13.82 -10.80 0.28
CA GLU A 13 14.70 -10.27 1.32
C GLU A 13 14.75 -11.16 2.58
N PHE A 14 13.67 -11.92 2.85
CA PHE A 14 13.61 -12.78 4.03
C PHE A 14 14.77 -13.81 4.12
N PRO A 15 15.16 -14.52 3.05
CA PRO A 15 16.29 -15.45 3.10
C PRO A 15 17.63 -14.82 3.50
N LYS A 16 17.80 -13.50 3.24
CA LYS A 16 19.03 -12.75 3.57
C LYS A 16 19.08 -12.34 5.03
N THR A 17 17.94 -11.93 5.60
CA THR A 17 17.88 -11.46 7.00
C THR A 17 17.57 -12.57 8.00
N LYS A 18 16.78 -13.57 7.60
CA LYS A 18 16.24 -14.66 8.45
C LYS A 18 15.52 -14.16 9.71
N ASN A 19 15.04 -12.92 9.69
CA ASN A 19 14.33 -12.29 10.80
C ASN A 19 13.17 -11.47 10.24
N TYR A 20 11.95 -11.92 10.54
CA TYR A 20 10.71 -11.33 10.05
C TYR A 20 10.58 -9.83 10.34
N ILE A 21 10.97 -9.39 11.54
CA ILE A 21 10.86 -7.98 11.95
C ILE A 21 11.88 -7.14 11.20
N SER A 22 13.13 -7.60 11.11
CA SER A 22 14.17 -6.89 10.37
C SER A 22 13.84 -6.79 8.88
N THR A 23 13.37 -7.88 8.26
CA THR A 23 12.93 -7.89 6.86
C THR A 23 11.74 -6.96 6.65
N MET A 24 10.77 -6.95 7.57
CA MET A 24 9.63 -6.02 7.52
C MET A 24 10.10 -4.57 7.51
N HIS A 25 10.98 -4.18 8.44
CA HIS A 25 11.51 -2.82 8.50
C HIS A 25 12.26 -2.43 7.22
N TYR A 26 13.04 -3.35 6.66
CA TYR A 26 13.73 -3.14 5.38
C TYR A 26 12.75 -2.92 4.23
N CYS A 27 11.75 -3.78 4.09
CA CYS A 27 10.70 -3.62 3.07
C CYS A 27 9.93 -2.31 3.26
N HIS A 28 9.62 -1.94 4.51
CA HIS A 28 8.90 -0.71 4.81
C HIS A 28 9.72 0.55 4.46
N ALA A 29 11.02 0.54 4.76
CA ALA A 29 11.94 1.63 4.44
C ALA A 29 12.19 1.80 2.94
N ASN A 30 12.07 0.72 2.15
CA ASN A 30 12.32 0.72 0.72
C ASN A 30 11.01 0.77 -0.09
N ILE A 31 10.32 -0.37 -0.23
CA ILE A 31 9.12 -0.48 -1.08
C ILE A 31 7.90 0.22 -0.47
N GLY A 32 7.83 0.30 0.87
CA GLY A 32 6.75 1.00 1.57
C GLY A 32 6.67 2.48 1.20
N LYS A 33 7.81 3.15 1.07
CA LYS A 33 7.88 4.53 0.60
C LYS A 33 7.39 4.66 -0.85
N ALA A 34 7.82 3.78 -1.74
CA ALA A 34 7.40 3.79 -3.14
C ALA A 34 5.87 3.66 -3.26
N VAL A 35 5.28 2.70 -2.53
CA VAL A 35 3.83 2.48 -2.44
C VAL A 35 3.10 3.71 -1.90
N PHE A 36 3.65 4.39 -0.90
CA PHE A 36 3.08 5.61 -0.34
C PHE A 36 3.01 6.74 -1.37
N TYR A 37 4.11 6.99 -2.10
CA TYR A 37 4.15 8.06 -3.10
C TYR A 37 3.22 7.76 -4.27
N THR A 38 3.19 6.54 -4.79
CA THR A 38 2.31 6.20 -5.93
C THR A 38 0.83 6.31 -5.55
N ALA A 39 0.44 5.77 -4.39
CA ALA A 39 -0.94 5.89 -3.92
C ALA A 39 -1.33 7.35 -3.65
N SER A 40 -0.44 8.15 -3.08
CA SER A 40 -0.70 9.58 -2.84
C SER A 40 -0.95 10.34 -4.14
N THR A 41 -0.13 10.12 -5.16
CA THR A 41 -0.34 10.72 -6.49
C THR A 41 -1.70 10.33 -7.09
N ILE A 42 -2.11 9.07 -6.95
CA ILE A 42 -3.42 8.60 -7.46
C ILE A 42 -4.57 9.25 -6.68
N ILE A 43 -4.49 9.30 -5.34
CA ILE A 43 -5.49 9.94 -4.49
C ILE A 43 -5.67 11.40 -4.89
N ILE A 44 -4.57 12.14 -5.06
CA ILE A 44 -4.59 13.53 -5.50
C ILE A 44 -5.20 13.65 -6.91
N GLY A 45 -4.82 12.78 -7.85
CA GLY A 45 -5.35 12.76 -9.21
C GLY A 45 -6.87 12.57 -9.26
N PHE A 46 -7.42 11.62 -8.48
CA PHE A 46 -8.86 11.41 -8.37
C PHE A 46 -9.58 12.52 -7.60
N SER A 47 -8.89 13.19 -6.66
CA SER A 47 -9.47 14.29 -5.89
C SER A 47 -9.83 15.50 -6.77
N ILE A 48 -9.17 15.69 -7.91
CA ILE A 48 -9.49 16.77 -8.87
C ILE A 48 -10.94 16.64 -9.39
N LEU A 49 -11.47 15.43 -9.48
CA LEU A 49 -12.84 15.17 -9.94
C LEU A 49 -13.91 15.76 -9.02
N VAL A 50 -13.58 16.04 -7.76
CA VAL A 50 -14.46 16.70 -6.79
C VAL A 50 -14.76 18.15 -7.18
N LEU A 51 -13.89 18.78 -7.98
CA LEU A 51 -14.08 20.14 -8.51
C LEU A 51 -15.01 20.19 -9.73
N SER A 52 -15.53 19.05 -10.20
CA SER A 52 -16.42 18.98 -11.36
C SER A 52 -17.81 19.55 -11.06
N ASN A 53 -18.47 20.10 -12.08
CA ASN A 53 -19.88 20.52 -12.00
C ASN A 53 -20.87 19.36 -12.19
N PHE A 54 -20.38 18.15 -12.47
CA PHE A 54 -21.22 16.98 -12.69
C PHE A 54 -21.23 16.08 -11.45
N ILE A 55 -22.36 16.05 -10.74
CA ILE A 55 -22.53 15.33 -9.46
C ILE A 55 -22.03 13.87 -9.50
N PRO A 56 -22.31 13.06 -10.54
CA PRO A 56 -21.80 11.70 -10.61
C PRO A 56 -20.26 11.61 -10.59
N THR A 57 -19.56 12.56 -11.22
CA THR A 57 -18.10 12.63 -11.22
C THR A 57 -17.54 13.00 -9.85
N ILE A 58 -18.22 13.88 -9.10
CA ILE A 58 -17.85 14.24 -7.73
C ILE A 58 -17.88 13.01 -6.82
N TYR A 59 -18.99 12.26 -6.83
CA TYR A 59 -19.12 11.05 -6.02
C TYR A 59 -18.10 9.98 -6.40
N PHE A 60 -17.87 9.80 -7.70
CA PHE A 60 -16.87 8.86 -8.19
C PHE A 60 -15.46 9.23 -7.73
N GLY A 61 -15.08 10.51 -7.85
CA GLY A 61 -13.78 11.02 -7.37
C GLY A 61 -13.60 10.83 -5.88
N LEU A 62 -14.59 11.23 -5.08
CA LEU A 62 -14.56 11.13 -3.63
C LEU A 62 -14.44 9.68 -3.15
N LEU A 63 -15.30 8.79 -3.67
CA LEU A 63 -15.31 7.38 -3.29
C LEU A 63 -14.01 6.69 -3.69
N THR A 64 -13.48 6.98 -4.88
CA THR A 64 -12.23 6.39 -5.37
C THR A 64 -11.04 6.86 -4.55
N ALA A 65 -10.93 8.17 -4.29
CA ALA A 65 -9.86 8.72 -3.44
C ALA A 65 -9.91 8.10 -2.03
N PHE A 66 -11.10 7.96 -1.45
CA PHE A 66 -11.28 7.34 -0.13
C PHE A 66 -10.92 5.84 -0.13
N ALA A 67 -11.37 5.09 -1.13
CA ALA A 67 -11.04 3.68 -1.27
C ALA A 67 -9.53 3.46 -1.43
N MET A 68 -8.86 4.30 -2.24
CA MET A 68 -7.42 4.28 -2.43
C MET A 68 -6.66 4.59 -1.13
N PHE A 69 -7.15 5.55 -0.34
CA PHE A 69 -6.58 5.88 0.96
C PHE A 69 -6.67 4.71 1.94
N ILE A 70 -7.81 4.05 2.04
CA ILE A 70 -7.98 2.84 2.87
C ILE A 70 -7.06 1.72 2.37
N ALA A 71 -6.97 1.51 1.05
CA ALA A 71 -6.11 0.49 0.46
C ALA A 71 -4.62 0.73 0.78
N LEU A 72 -4.17 1.99 0.76
CA LEU A 72 -2.82 2.37 1.17
C LEU A 72 -2.56 2.01 2.63
N PHE A 73 -3.47 2.38 3.54
CA PHE A 73 -3.37 2.02 4.95
C PHE A 73 -3.32 0.51 5.14
N ALA A 74 -4.20 -0.24 4.48
CA ALA A 74 -4.21 -1.70 4.55
C ALA A 74 -2.91 -2.32 4.05
N ALA A 75 -2.34 -1.81 2.95
CA ALA A 75 -1.09 -2.32 2.38
C ALA A 75 0.12 -2.05 3.27
N LEU A 76 0.17 -0.92 3.99
CA LEU A 76 1.31 -0.56 4.83
C LEU A 76 1.17 -1.03 6.29
N THR A 77 -0.05 -1.30 6.78
CA THR A 77 -0.26 -1.70 8.20
C THR A 77 -0.76 -3.13 8.33
N LEU A 78 -1.90 -3.44 7.71
CA LEU A 78 -2.57 -4.73 7.85
C LEU A 78 -1.73 -5.85 7.20
N LEU A 79 -1.22 -5.62 5.99
CA LEU A 79 -0.43 -6.60 5.26
C LEU A 79 0.84 -7.05 6.00
N PRO A 80 1.76 -6.16 6.45
CA PRO A 80 2.95 -6.61 7.19
C PRO A 80 2.58 -7.28 8.51
N LYS A 81 1.53 -6.82 9.21
CA LYS A 81 1.03 -7.48 10.42
C LYS A 81 0.57 -8.91 10.15
N LEU A 82 -0.15 -9.15 9.06
CA LEU A 82 -0.56 -10.50 8.66
C LEU A 82 0.66 -11.38 8.35
N ILE A 83 1.66 -10.86 7.63
CA ILE A 83 2.90 -11.60 7.34
C ILE A 83 3.63 -12.00 8.63
N LEU A 84 3.72 -11.10 9.61
CA LEU A 84 4.35 -11.38 10.92
C LEU A 84 3.63 -12.45 11.75
N ILE A 85 2.30 -12.52 11.64
CA ILE A 85 1.46 -13.49 12.37
C ILE A 85 1.54 -14.86 11.70
N PHE A 86 1.32 -14.93 10.39
CA PHE A 86 1.27 -16.20 9.67
C PHE A 86 2.66 -16.80 9.40
N ARG A 87 3.72 -15.98 9.38
CA ARG A 87 5.10 -16.37 9.09
C ARG A 87 5.23 -17.39 7.94
N PRO A 88 4.71 -17.07 6.73
CA PRO A 88 4.57 -18.05 5.65
C PRO A 88 5.89 -18.39 4.92
N PHE A 89 6.98 -17.70 5.20
CA PHE A 89 8.25 -17.77 4.46
C PHE A 89 9.39 -18.46 5.22
N GLY A 90 9.06 -19.33 6.17
CA GLY A 90 9.96 -20.06 7.09
C GLY A 90 11.38 -20.33 6.59
#